data_AF-A0A9D0LN85-F1
#
_entry.id   AF-A0A9D0LN85-F1
#
_cell.length_a   1.000
_cell.length_b   1.000
_cell.length_c   1.000
_cell.angle_alpha   90.00
_cell.angle_beta   90.00
_cell.angle_gamma   90.00
#
_symmetry.space_group_name_H-M   'P 1'
#
loop_
_entity.id
_entity.type
_entity.pdbx_description
1 polymer ?
#
loop_
_entity_poly.entity_id
_entity_poly.type
_entity_poly.pdbx_seq_one_letter_code
_entity_poly.pdbx_strand_id
1 'polypeptide(L)' 'MLVLTRRVGESIHIFPSADLPPDTPVSEVFRDGPIELTLTRINGNQARIGIVAPPTLTIAREEVA' A
#
# COMPACT_ATOMS: atom_id res chain seq x y z
N MET A 1 -1.29 -9.89 -1.50
CA MET A 1 -0.77 -9.37 -0.22
C MET A 1 0.71 -9.08 -0.36
N LEU A 2 1.11 -7.82 -0.23
CA LEU A 2 2.50 -7.37 -0.21
C LEU A 2 2.95 -7.23 1.25
N VAL A 3 4.21 -7.53 1.57
CA VAL A 3 4.73 -7.36 2.93
C VAL A 3 6.04 -6.58 2.90
N LEU A 4 6.05 -5.45 3.60
CA LEU A 4 7.18 -4.53 3.67
C LEU A 4 7.70 -4.43 5.11
N THR A 5 9.00 -4.19 5.27
CA THR A 5 9.60 -3.93 6.58
C THR A 5 9.98 -2.46 6.67
N ARG A 6 9.47 -1.75 7.68
CA ARG A 6 9.70 -0.32 7.92
C ARG A 6 10.35 -0.06 9.27
N ARG A 7 11.16 0.98 9.35
CA ARG A 7 11.70 1.57 10.58
C ARG A 7 11.07 2.93 10.84
N VAL A 8 11.35 3.49 12.02
CA VAL A 8 10.99 4.87 12.35
C VAL A 8 11.53 5.82 11.28
N GLY A 9 10.64 6.61 10.68
CA GLY A 9 10.97 7.57 9.63
C GLY A 9 10.89 7.03 8.20
N GLU A 10 10.69 5.72 8.00
CA GLU A 10 10.46 5.15 6.66
C GLU A 10 8.97 5.13 6.33
N SER A 11 8.60 5.55 5.12
CA SER A 11 7.20 5.59 4.69
C SER A 11 6.85 4.58 3.58
N ILE A 12 5.54 4.46 3.33
CA ILE A 12 4.94 3.65 2.27
C ILE A 12 3.98 4.59 1.53
N HIS A 13 4.13 4.67 0.21
CA HIS A 13 3.26 5.47 -0.65
C HIS A 13 2.24 4.56 -1.32
N ILE A 14 0.97 4.99 -1.31
CA ILE A 14 -0.13 4.31 -1.99
C ILE A 14 -0.80 5.34 -2.89
N PHE A 15 -0.84 5.08 -4.19
CA PHE A 15 -1.36 6.02 -5.19
C PHE A 15 -1.99 5.26 -6.38
N PRO A 16 -2.83 5.91 -7.19
CA PRO A 16 -3.41 5.29 -8.38
C PRO A 16 -2.35 4.72 -9.32
N SER A 17 -2.61 3.55 -9.92
CA SER A 17 -1.74 3.02 -10.97
C SER A 17 -1.68 3.98 -12.16
N ALA A 18 -0.54 4.03 -12.86
CA ALA A 18 -0.39 4.86 -14.07
C ALA A 18 -1.39 4.50 -15.18
N ASP A 19 -1.87 3.25 -15.17
CA ASP A 19 -2.86 2.74 -16.12
C ASP A 19 -4.31 3.05 -15.72
N LEU A 20 -4.55 3.70 -14.56
CA LEU A 20 -5.89 4.04 -14.10
C LEU A 20 -6.38 5.33 -14.78
N PRO A 21 -7.53 5.32 -15.47
CA PRO A 21 -8.10 6.53 -16.04
C PRO A 21 -8.39 7.60 -14.96
N PRO A 22 -8.15 8.89 -15.24
CA PRO A 22 -8.36 9.96 -14.25
C PRO A 22 -9.82 10.10 -13.79
N ASP A 23 -10.76 9.77 -14.68
CA ASP A 23 -12.20 9.89 -14.42
C ASP A 23 -12.80 8.64 -13.77
N THR A 24 -11.98 7.64 -13.41
CA THR A 24 -12.46 6.44 -12.74
C THR A 24 -13.06 6.79 -11.38
N PRO A 25 -14.33 6.42 -11.12
CA PRO A 25 -14.95 6.67 -9.83
C PRO A 25 -14.21 5.98 -8.70
N VAL A 26 -14.10 6.64 -7.54
CA VAL A 26 -13.49 6.04 -6.34
C VAL A 26 -14.18 4.72 -5.95
N SER A 27 -15.49 4.61 -6.14
CA SER A 27 -16.24 3.37 -5.90
C SER A 27 -15.78 2.21 -6.78
N GLU A 28 -15.25 2.48 -7.97
CA GLU A 28 -14.68 1.48 -8.86
C GLU A 28 -13.27 1.08 -8.44
N VAL A 29 -12.47 2.04 -7.94
CA VAL A 29 -11.14 1.77 -7.36
C VAL A 29 -11.23 0.80 -6.18
N PHE A 30 -12.22 0.97 -5.31
CA PHE A 30 -12.41 0.14 -4.11
C PHE A 30 -13.46 -0.96 -4.26
N ARG A 31 -13.86 -1.30 -5.50
CA ARG A 31 -14.86 -2.35 -5.75
C ARG A 31 -14.44 -3.70 -5.17
N ASP A 32 -13.15 -4.02 -5.26
CA ASP A 32 -12.59 -5.29 -4.80
C ASP A 32 -12.25 -5.31 -3.29
N GLY A 33 -12.50 -4.20 -2.60
CA GLY A 33 -12.32 -4.08 -1.15
C GLY A 33 -11.51 -2.87 -0.71
N PRO A 34 -11.34 -2.69 0.61
CA PRO A 34 -10.57 -1.60 1.18
C PRO A 34 -9.06 -1.83 1.04
N ILE A 35 -8.28 -0.82 1.42
CA ILE A 35 -6.86 -1.02 1.76
C ILE A 35 -6.80 -1.54 3.19
N GLU A 36 -6.24 -2.73 3.40
CA GLU A 36 -5.98 -3.31 4.70
C GLU A 36 -4.49 -3.24 5.01
N LEU A 37 -4.17 -2.68 6.18
CA LEU A 37 -2.82 -2.60 6.72
C LEU A 37 -2.74 -3.44 7.99
N THR A 38 -1.86 -4.45 7.99
CA THR A 38 -1.68 -5.34 9.12
C THR A 38 -0.25 -5.25 9.63
N LEU A 39 -0.05 -4.87 10.89
CA LEU A 39 1.27 -5.00 11.53
C LEU A 39 1.51 -6.47 11.89
N THR A 40 2.13 -7.21 10.97
CA THR A 40 2.32 -8.66 11.09
C THR A 40 3.37 -9.07 12.12
N ARG A 41 4.38 -8.22 12.38
CA ARG A 41 5.45 -8.47 13.35
C ARG A 41 6.19 -7.19 13.72
N ILE A 42 6.70 -7.13 14.94
CA ILE A 42 7.74 -6.16 15.34
C ILE A 42 8.97 -6.93 15.81
N ASN A 43 10.15 -6.60 15.25
CA ASN A 43 11.44 -7.15 15.60
C ASN A 43 12.42 -6.00 15.90
N GLY A 44 12.64 -5.68 17.17
CA GLY A 44 13.50 -4.57 17.56
C GLY A 44 12.97 -3.24 16.99
N ASN A 45 13.78 -2.57 16.17
CA ASN A 45 13.39 -1.30 15.52
C ASN A 45 12.70 -1.48 14.15
N GLN A 46 12.36 -2.71 13.76
CA GLN A 46 11.73 -3.03 12.48
C GLN A 46 10.29 -3.51 12.67
N ALA A 47 9.37 -2.89 11.95
CA ALA A 47 7.96 -3.24 11.85
C ALA A 47 7.68 -3.89 10.49
N ARG A 48 7.08 -5.07 10.49
CA ARG A 48 6.67 -5.78 9.27
C ARG A 48 5.19 -5.52 9.02
N ILE A 49 4.90 -4.81 7.94
CA ILE A 49 3.57 -4.35 7.57
C ILE A 49 3.10 -5.15 6.34
N GLY A 50 2.02 -5.90 6.51
CA GLY A 50 1.27 -6.52 5.42
C GLY A 50 0.27 -5.52 4.84
N ILE A 51 0.16 -5.51 3.52
CA ILE A 51 -0.67 -4.58 2.76
C ILE A 51 -1.49 -5.41 1.77
N VAL A 52 -2.80 -5.25 1.87
CA VAL A 52 -3.76 -5.74 0.88
C VAL A 52 -4.48 -4.51 0.35
N ALA A 53 -4.47 -4.34 -0.97
CA ALA A 53 -5.11 -3.22 -1.64
C ALA A 53 -5.65 -3.69 -3.00
N PRO A 54 -6.65 -2.99 -3.55
CA PRO A 54 -7.09 -3.20 -4.92
C PRO A 54 -5.93 -3.10 -5.93
N PRO A 55 -5.97 -3.87 -7.04
CA PRO A 55 -4.91 -3.88 -8.05
C PRO A 55 -4.80 -2.55 -8.83
N THR A 56 -5.81 -1.70 -8.74
CA THR A 56 -5.86 -0.34 -9.30
C THR A 56 -4.97 0.65 -8.54
N LEU A 57 -4.39 0.23 -7.41
CA LEU A 57 -3.48 1.03 -6.60
C LEU A 57 -2.05 0.48 -6.68
N THR A 58 -1.11 1.39 -6.88
CA THR A 58 0.32 1.12 -6.75
C THR A 58 0.74 1.32 -5.30
N ILE A 59 1.50 0.35 -4.78
CA ILE A 59 2.13 0.44 -3.46
C ILE A 59 3.64 0.52 -3.68
N ALA A 60 4.23 1.67 -3.34
CA ALA A 60 5.66 1.90 -3.45
C ALA A 60 6.28 2.16 -2.09
N ARG A 61 7.56 1.81 -1.98
CA ARG A 61 8.39 2.24 -0.86
C ARG A 61 8.95 3.60 -1.21
N GLU A 62 9.07 4.50 -0.23
CA GLU A 62 9.61 5.85 -0.45
C GLU A 62 10.96 5.84 -1.19
N GLU A 63 11.82 4.86 -0.91
CA GLU A 63 13.11 4.74 -1.57
C GLU A 63 13.07 4.37 -3.08
N VAL A 64 11.87 4.08 -3.62
CA VAL A 64 11.65 3.70 -5.03
C VAL A 64 10.55 4.54 -5.70
N ALA A 65 9.87 5.41 -4.96
CA ALA A 65 8.75 6.20 -5.45
C ALA A 65 9.21 7.38 -6.32
#